data_AF-A0A1D8KCL0-F1
#
_entry.id   AF-A0A1D8KCL0-F1
#
_cell.length_a   1.000
_cell.length_b   1.000
_cell.length_c   1.000
_cell.angle_alpha   90.00
_cell.angle_beta   90.00
_cell.angle_gamma   90.00
#
_symmetry.space_group_name_H-M   'P 1'
#
loop_
_entity.id
_entity.type
_entity.pdbx_description
1 polymer ?
#
loop_
_entity_poly.entity_id
_entity_poly.type
_entity_poly.pdbx_seq_one_letter_code
_entity_poly.pdbx_strand_id
1 'polypeptide(L)'
;MSTAPEQNSPQITIEMLRKLVQDLPPIELARLPVDKLPDHIPEDIVEEAPYYSRNALEGLIMEANAYHLSLRVRLQESIGDAAITALDKARYAGATANIRVFRNKLLELISLRQDIARGERRADFTLLGNNIKRMNDLLIDVRAELIDSHRARELLRERMPRDEQLQPAVRKAIARLDQAINGINQLLGQFFTLRLQLARLEMSRKRSLVESLQEKRETIRLELQQLSKELQSTGGLLQRTLQRRKTQEQQSELQGRIIQLAAELKSADVPISETDLTNWLDTIVDASLHPQAREFVRELLSQARTSLYYLLNQYCMMQEHSARQIASNPFLQVDPQSAIRYVLKSEEFILMYFARKREQATAWLSNAALIRMEDLDELEKDLVQALRKSARLLG
;
A
#
# COMPACT_ATOMS: atom_id res chain seq x y z
N MET A 1 34.64 -16.57 -47.28
CA MET A 1 35.00 -17.69 -46.38
C MET A 1 33.98 -17.73 -45.26
N SER A 2 33.49 -18.93 -44.95
CA SER A 2 32.24 -19.22 -44.25
C SER A 2 32.04 -18.53 -42.90
N THR A 3 30.90 -17.86 -42.79
CA THR A 3 30.19 -17.59 -41.54
C THR A 3 29.62 -18.90 -41.01
N ALA A 4 30.22 -19.46 -39.95
CA ALA A 4 29.57 -20.48 -39.13
C ALA A 4 28.83 -19.77 -37.98
N PRO A 5 27.57 -20.14 -37.68
CA PRO A 5 26.87 -19.61 -36.52
C PRO A 5 27.48 -20.24 -35.27
N GLU A 6 28.02 -19.43 -34.36
CA GLU A 6 28.31 -19.88 -33.01
C GLU A 6 26.98 -20.23 -32.33
N GLN A 7 26.60 -21.50 -32.47
CA GLN A 7 25.55 -22.12 -31.70
C GLN A 7 25.91 -21.96 -30.22
N ASN A 8 25.08 -21.23 -29.47
CA ASN A 8 25.04 -21.21 -28.01
C ASN A 8 25.11 -22.64 -27.49
N SER A 9 26.32 -23.12 -27.20
CA SER A 9 26.52 -24.40 -26.52
C SER A 9 25.97 -24.24 -25.10
N PRO A 10 25.20 -25.21 -24.57
CA PRO A 10 24.62 -25.09 -23.23
C PRO A 10 25.73 -24.96 -22.17
N GLN A 11 25.56 -24.01 -21.23
CA GLN A 11 26.43 -23.88 -20.05
C GLN A 11 26.38 -25.18 -19.23
N ILE A 12 27.53 -25.61 -18.71
CA ILE A 12 27.60 -26.78 -17.83
C ILE A 12 26.99 -26.39 -16.48
N THR A 13 25.88 -27.02 -16.08
CA THR A 13 25.29 -26.80 -14.75
C THR A 13 26.14 -27.47 -13.67
N ILE A 14 26.03 -27.02 -12.41
CA ILE A 14 26.75 -27.64 -11.28
C ILE A 14 26.43 -29.14 -11.17
N GLU A 15 25.17 -29.53 -11.39
CA GLU A 15 24.75 -30.94 -11.38
C GLU A 15 25.38 -31.75 -12.52
N MET A 16 25.52 -31.15 -13.71
CA MET A 16 26.21 -31.77 -14.83
C MET A 16 27.71 -31.89 -14.56
N LEU A 17 28.33 -30.86 -13.98
CA LEU A 17 29.73 -30.89 -13.57
C LEU A 17 30.00 -32.01 -12.56
N ARG A 18 29.13 -32.19 -11.55
CA ARG A 18 29.26 -33.30 -10.59
C ARG A 18 29.25 -34.67 -11.27
N LYS A 19 28.39 -34.88 -12.28
CA LYS A 19 28.38 -36.12 -13.07
C LYS A 19 29.65 -36.31 -13.89
N LEU A 20 30.09 -35.24 -14.58
CA LEU A 20 31.33 -35.28 -15.37
C LEU A 20 32.57 -35.56 -14.50
N VAL A 21 32.60 -35.09 -13.25
CA VAL A 21 33.67 -35.38 -12.29
C VAL A 21 33.73 -36.85 -11.88
N GLN A 22 32.59 -37.54 -11.82
CA GLN A 22 32.50 -38.95 -11.48
C GLN A 22 32.83 -39.85 -12.67
N ASP A 23 32.42 -39.45 -13.88
CA ASP A 23 32.43 -40.33 -15.05
C ASP A 23 33.67 -40.13 -15.96
N LEU A 24 34.31 -38.97 -15.94
CA LEU A 24 35.44 -38.67 -16.83
C LEU A 24 36.82 -39.02 -16.24
N PRO A 25 37.77 -39.48 -17.07
CA PRO A 25 39.16 -39.63 -16.65
C PRO A 25 39.83 -38.26 -16.42
N PRO A 26 40.86 -38.17 -15.56
CA PRO A 26 41.50 -36.90 -15.17
C PRO A 26 41.99 -36.04 -16.33
N ILE A 27 42.47 -36.67 -17.40
CA ILE A 27 43.01 -35.98 -18.59
C ILE A 27 41.90 -35.30 -19.39
N GLU A 28 40.72 -35.92 -19.48
CA GLU A 28 39.57 -35.34 -20.17
C GLU A 28 38.91 -34.25 -19.32
N LEU A 29 38.91 -34.46 -18.01
CA LEU A 29 38.41 -33.48 -17.05
C LEU A 29 39.23 -32.17 -17.08
N ALA A 30 40.56 -32.26 -17.15
CA ALA A 30 41.44 -31.10 -17.28
C ALA A 30 41.29 -30.34 -18.62
N ARG A 31 40.67 -30.95 -19.63
CA ARG A 31 40.45 -30.34 -20.95
C ARG A 31 39.07 -29.68 -21.10
N LEU A 32 38.28 -29.67 -20.03
CA LEU A 32 36.96 -29.04 -20.08
C LEU A 32 37.11 -27.53 -20.36
N PRO A 33 36.29 -26.98 -21.28
CA PRO A 33 36.36 -25.56 -21.63
C PRO A 33 35.96 -24.69 -20.43
N VAL A 34 36.91 -23.90 -19.92
CA VAL A 34 36.74 -23.05 -18.73
C VAL A 34 35.66 -21.98 -18.89
N ASP A 35 35.41 -21.53 -20.12
CA ASP A 35 34.36 -20.57 -20.48
C ASP A 35 32.94 -21.13 -20.33
N LYS A 36 32.79 -22.46 -20.25
CA LYS A 36 31.49 -23.14 -20.11
C LYS A 36 31.19 -23.61 -18.69
N LEU A 37 32.14 -23.45 -17.76
CA LEU A 37 31.99 -23.85 -16.36
C LEU A 37 31.10 -22.86 -15.58
N PRO A 38 30.51 -23.28 -14.45
CA PRO A 38 29.76 -22.40 -13.57
C PRO A 38 30.65 -21.32 -12.92
N ASP A 39 30.14 -20.09 -12.82
CA ASP A 39 30.84 -18.96 -12.16
C ASP A 39 31.21 -19.22 -10.68
N HIS A 40 30.55 -20.19 -10.03
CA HIS A 40 30.83 -20.59 -8.65
C HIS A 40 30.80 -22.11 -8.56
N ILE A 41 31.97 -22.71 -8.37
CA ILE A 41 32.15 -24.15 -8.15
C ILE A 41 32.31 -24.36 -6.64
N PRO A 42 31.36 -25.04 -5.98
CA PRO A 42 31.46 -25.40 -4.57
C PRO A 42 32.73 -26.22 -4.24
N GLU A 43 33.34 -25.95 -3.08
CA GLU A 43 34.56 -26.65 -2.62
C GLU A 43 34.33 -28.14 -2.33
N ASP A 44 33.09 -28.50 -1.97
CA ASP A 44 32.67 -29.88 -1.70
C ASP A 44 32.80 -30.80 -2.93
N ILE A 45 32.79 -30.25 -4.15
CA ILE A 45 32.96 -31.03 -5.39
C ILE A 45 34.35 -31.66 -5.45
N VAL A 46 35.38 -31.01 -4.89
CA VAL A 46 36.74 -31.58 -4.83
C VAL A 46 36.83 -32.68 -3.78
N GLU A 47 36.13 -32.52 -2.65
CA GLU A 47 36.10 -33.52 -1.59
C GLU A 47 35.38 -34.80 -2.02
N GLU A 48 34.26 -34.65 -2.74
CA GLU A 48 33.46 -35.74 -3.30
C GLU A 48 34.11 -36.42 -4.52
N ALA A 49 35.12 -35.79 -5.14
CA ALA A 49 35.76 -36.32 -6.34
C ALA A 49 36.66 -37.55 -6.04
N PRO A 50 36.72 -38.54 -6.96
CA PRO A 50 37.65 -39.65 -6.89
C PRO A 50 39.10 -39.18 -6.70
N TYR A 51 39.87 -39.87 -5.84
CA TYR A 51 41.23 -39.45 -5.45
C TYR A 51 42.15 -39.15 -6.65
N TYR A 52 42.03 -39.93 -7.73
CA TYR A 52 42.85 -39.80 -8.94
C TYR A 52 42.48 -38.60 -9.83
N SER A 53 41.28 -38.02 -9.70
CA SER A 53 40.83 -36.87 -10.50
C SER A 53 40.91 -35.53 -9.74
N ARG A 54 41.17 -35.55 -8.42
CA ARG A 54 41.25 -34.34 -7.58
C ARG A 54 42.23 -33.30 -8.10
N ASN A 55 43.47 -33.67 -8.40
CA ASN A 55 44.47 -32.70 -8.90
C ASN A 55 44.05 -32.05 -10.23
N ALA A 56 43.42 -32.83 -11.14
CA ALA A 56 42.93 -32.31 -12.41
C ALA A 56 41.74 -31.36 -12.21
N LEU A 57 40.86 -31.68 -11.25
CA LEU A 57 39.72 -30.85 -10.88
C LEU A 57 40.14 -29.56 -10.17
N GLU A 58 41.09 -29.62 -9.24
CA GLU A 58 41.66 -28.43 -8.58
C GLU A 58 42.32 -27.50 -9.60
N GLY A 59 43.10 -28.05 -10.55
CA GLY A 59 43.68 -27.29 -11.65
C GLY A 59 42.60 -26.62 -12.53
N LEU A 60 41.57 -27.37 -12.92
CA LEU A 60 40.45 -26.85 -13.70
C LEU A 60 39.68 -25.74 -12.95
N ILE A 61 39.42 -25.91 -11.65
CA ILE A 61 38.77 -24.90 -10.81
C ILE A 61 39.64 -23.64 -10.73
N MET A 62 40.95 -23.80 -10.57
CA MET A 62 41.88 -22.68 -10.51
C MET A 62 41.94 -21.91 -11.84
N GLU A 63 41.97 -22.60 -12.97
CA GLU A 63 41.91 -22.00 -14.31
C GLU A 63 40.57 -21.30 -14.57
N ALA A 64 39.46 -21.91 -14.17
CA ALA A 64 38.13 -21.31 -14.26
C ALA A 64 38.04 -20.03 -13.42
N ASN A 65 38.52 -20.06 -12.17
CA ASN A 65 38.54 -18.90 -11.28
C ASN A 65 39.41 -17.77 -11.86
N ALA A 66 40.58 -18.08 -12.41
CA ALA A 66 41.44 -17.10 -13.08
C ALA A 66 40.76 -16.49 -14.32
N TYR A 67 40.09 -17.32 -15.12
CA TYR A 67 39.31 -16.87 -16.28
C TYR A 67 38.17 -15.92 -15.86
N HIS A 68 37.33 -16.30 -14.90
CA HIS A 68 36.24 -15.46 -14.41
C HIS A 68 36.73 -14.17 -13.74
N LEU A 69 37.85 -14.21 -13.01
CA LEU A 69 38.48 -13.01 -12.47
C LEU A 69 38.94 -12.07 -13.58
N SER A 70 39.59 -12.60 -14.63
CA SER A 70 40.02 -11.80 -15.78
C SER A 70 38.85 -11.17 -16.52
N LEU A 71 37.75 -11.91 -16.70
CA LEU A 71 36.51 -11.37 -17.27
C LEU A 71 35.91 -10.27 -16.41
N ARG A 72 35.92 -10.43 -15.08
CA ARG A 72 35.44 -9.42 -14.14
C ARG A 72 36.27 -8.15 -14.21
N VAL A 73 37.60 -8.25 -14.29
CA VAL A 73 38.51 -7.11 -14.46
C VAL A 73 38.23 -6.40 -15.79
N ARG A 74 38.14 -7.13 -16.90
CA ARG A 74 37.81 -6.54 -18.22
C ARG A 74 36.43 -5.88 -18.23
N LEU A 75 35.44 -6.52 -17.60
CA LEU A 75 34.13 -5.90 -17.38
C LEU A 75 34.32 -4.59 -16.63
N GLN A 76 34.98 -4.59 -15.49
CA GLN A 76 35.18 -3.40 -14.65
C GLN A 76 35.86 -2.26 -15.43
N GLU A 77 36.90 -2.55 -16.20
CA GLU A 77 37.58 -1.58 -17.07
C GLU A 77 36.63 -1.03 -18.16
N SER A 78 35.75 -1.87 -18.72
CA SER A 78 34.86 -1.49 -19.82
C SER A 78 33.61 -0.70 -19.39
N ILE A 79 33.01 -1.04 -18.24
CA ILE A 79 31.72 -0.47 -17.80
C ILE A 79 31.81 0.40 -16.54
N GLY A 80 32.93 0.31 -15.81
CA GLY A 80 33.21 1.07 -14.59
C GLY A 80 32.65 0.45 -13.30
N ASP A 81 33.18 0.91 -12.16
CA ASP A 81 32.90 0.36 -10.82
C ASP A 81 31.41 0.40 -10.42
N ALA A 82 30.71 1.48 -10.81
CA ALA A 82 29.30 1.63 -10.51
C ALA A 82 28.44 0.56 -11.22
N ALA A 83 28.79 0.22 -12.46
CA ALA A 83 28.07 -0.79 -13.24
C ALA A 83 28.42 -2.21 -12.78
N ILE A 84 29.64 -2.46 -12.28
CA ILE A 84 29.98 -3.71 -11.59
C ILE A 84 29.16 -3.90 -10.32
N THR A 85 28.99 -2.84 -9.53
CA THR A 85 28.15 -2.88 -8.33
C THR A 85 26.70 -3.21 -8.68
N ALA A 86 26.18 -2.66 -9.79
CA ALA A 86 24.85 -3.00 -10.31
C ALA A 86 24.75 -4.46 -10.78
N LEU A 87 25.80 -4.99 -11.39
CA LEU A 87 25.93 -6.41 -11.78
C LEU A 87 25.88 -7.34 -10.56
N ASP A 88 26.63 -7.02 -9.50
CA ASP A 88 26.61 -7.79 -8.26
C ASP A 88 25.22 -7.73 -7.60
N LYS A 89 24.58 -6.56 -7.61
CA LYS A 89 23.19 -6.40 -7.12
C LYS A 89 22.20 -7.28 -7.87
N ALA A 90 22.35 -7.42 -9.19
CA ALA A 90 21.48 -8.27 -10.01
C ALA A 90 21.51 -9.76 -9.60
N ARG A 91 22.55 -10.22 -8.90
CA ARG A 91 22.63 -11.61 -8.39
C ARG A 91 21.65 -11.88 -7.26
N TYR A 92 21.34 -10.86 -6.45
CA TYR A 92 20.50 -10.97 -5.27
C TYR A 92 19.15 -10.23 -5.40
N ALA A 93 18.94 -9.55 -6.52
CA ALA A 93 17.71 -8.82 -6.81
C ALA A 93 16.47 -9.72 -6.69
N GLY A 94 15.45 -9.27 -5.95
CA GLY A 94 14.22 -10.03 -5.72
C GLY A 94 14.30 -11.10 -4.62
N ALA A 95 15.50 -11.46 -4.13
CA ALA A 95 15.71 -12.50 -3.12
C ALA A 95 16.14 -11.93 -1.74
N THR A 96 16.07 -10.62 -1.56
CA THR A 96 16.50 -9.96 -0.32
C THR A 96 15.60 -10.33 0.86
N ALA A 97 16.12 -10.20 2.08
CA ALA A 97 15.38 -10.56 3.29
C ALA A 97 14.08 -9.75 3.41
N ASN A 98 14.11 -8.46 3.06
CA ASN A 98 12.96 -7.57 3.10
C ASN A 98 11.83 -8.05 2.18
N ILE A 99 12.16 -8.43 0.94
CA ILE A 99 11.18 -8.94 -0.02
C ILE A 99 10.59 -10.27 0.46
N ARG A 100 11.41 -11.16 1.02
CA ARG A 100 10.94 -12.45 1.58
C ARG A 100 10.01 -12.25 2.77
N VAL A 101 10.38 -11.40 3.73
CA VAL A 101 9.55 -11.09 4.90
C VAL A 101 8.24 -10.43 4.48
N PHE A 102 8.29 -9.46 3.55
CA PHE A 102 7.09 -8.80 3.03
C PHE A 102 6.15 -9.80 2.34
N ARG A 103 6.69 -10.69 1.49
CA ARG A 103 5.93 -11.74 0.82
C ARG A 103 5.25 -12.68 1.81
N ASN A 104 5.96 -13.15 2.83
CA ASN A 104 5.40 -14.06 3.82
C ASN A 104 4.25 -13.40 4.60
N LYS A 105 4.46 -12.17 5.07
CA LYS A 105 3.41 -11.41 5.77
C LYS A 105 2.20 -11.11 4.88
N LEU A 106 2.44 -10.84 3.59
CA LEU A 106 1.36 -10.65 2.63
C LEU A 106 0.52 -11.93 2.47
N LEU A 107 1.17 -13.09 2.37
CA LEU A 107 0.50 -14.38 2.28
C LEU A 107 -0.32 -14.70 3.54
N GLU A 108 0.24 -14.42 4.73
CA GLU A 108 -0.48 -14.55 6.00
C GLU A 108 -1.73 -13.65 6.05
N LEU A 109 -1.63 -12.42 5.54
CA LEU A 109 -2.75 -11.49 5.48
C LEU A 109 -3.81 -11.92 4.45
N ILE A 110 -3.39 -12.49 3.33
CA ILE A 110 -4.29 -13.07 2.33
C ILE A 110 -5.03 -14.26 2.92
N SER A 111 -4.34 -15.17 3.61
CA SER A 111 -4.98 -16.33 4.24
C SER A 111 -5.98 -15.89 5.31
N LEU A 112 -5.58 -14.96 6.18
CA LEU A 112 -6.43 -14.46 7.26
C LEU A 112 -7.71 -13.80 6.72
N ARG A 113 -7.62 -13.07 5.61
CA ARG A 113 -8.81 -12.54 4.92
C ARG A 113 -9.70 -13.66 4.37
N GLN A 114 -9.12 -14.70 3.77
CA GLN A 114 -9.88 -15.83 3.24
C GLN A 114 -10.62 -16.58 4.35
N ASP A 115 -9.97 -16.82 5.49
CA ASP A 115 -10.59 -17.47 6.66
C ASP A 115 -11.78 -16.66 7.19
N ILE A 116 -11.63 -15.33 7.24
CA ILE A 116 -12.73 -14.41 7.59
C ILE A 116 -13.86 -14.48 6.57
N ALA A 117 -13.55 -14.50 5.27
CA ALA A 117 -14.55 -14.58 4.22
C ALA A 117 -15.32 -15.90 4.24
N ARG A 118 -14.69 -17.00 4.68
CA ARG A 118 -15.32 -18.32 4.87
C ARG A 118 -16.08 -18.46 6.19
N GLY A 119 -15.97 -17.48 7.09
CA GLY A 119 -16.57 -17.54 8.43
C GLY A 119 -15.85 -18.48 9.41
N GLU A 120 -14.68 -19.00 9.04
CA GLU A 120 -13.85 -19.88 9.88
C GLU A 120 -13.21 -19.11 11.04
N ARG A 121 -13.09 -17.79 10.91
CA ARG A 121 -12.57 -16.90 11.93
C ARG A 121 -13.48 -15.69 12.12
N ARG A 122 -13.71 -15.29 13.38
CA ARG A 122 -14.35 -14.00 13.67
C ARG A 122 -13.50 -12.89 13.07
N ALA A 123 -14.15 -11.98 12.35
CA ALA A 123 -13.49 -10.87 11.70
C ALA A 123 -12.94 -9.88 12.73
N ASP A 124 -11.67 -10.04 13.10
CA ASP A 124 -10.95 -9.09 13.95
C ASP A 124 -10.24 -8.04 13.10
N PHE A 125 -10.94 -6.93 12.88
CA PHE A 125 -10.44 -5.78 12.12
C PHE A 125 -9.28 -5.07 12.82
N THR A 126 -9.16 -5.21 14.14
CA THR A 126 -8.04 -4.60 14.87
C THR A 126 -6.75 -5.35 14.58
N LEU A 127 -6.80 -6.68 14.54
CA LEU A 127 -5.68 -7.53 14.16
C LEU A 127 -5.29 -7.32 12.69
N LEU A 128 -6.26 -7.24 11.78
CA LEU A 128 -6.04 -6.91 10.37
C LEU A 128 -5.37 -5.53 10.21
N GLY A 129 -5.89 -4.51 10.90
CA GLY A 129 -5.32 -3.16 10.88
C GLY A 129 -3.88 -3.11 11.39
N ASN A 130 -3.58 -3.81 12.48
CA ASN A 130 -2.23 -3.91 13.04
C ASN A 130 -1.26 -4.59 12.07
N ASN A 131 -1.70 -5.64 11.37
CA ASN A 131 -0.87 -6.33 10.38
C ASN A 131 -0.62 -5.46 9.14
N ILE A 132 -1.62 -4.71 8.66
CA ILE A 132 -1.43 -3.72 7.60
C ILE A 132 -0.42 -2.66 8.04
N LYS A 133 -0.52 -2.13 9.26
CA LYS A 133 0.41 -1.12 9.77
C LYS A 133 1.85 -1.63 9.76
N ARG A 134 2.08 -2.85 10.26
CA ARG A 134 3.41 -3.51 10.21
C ARG A 134 3.92 -3.72 8.78
N MET A 135 3.03 -3.93 7.82
CA MET A 135 3.41 -4.01 6.41
C MET A 135 3.73 -2.65 5.80
N ASN A 136 3.08 -1.57 6.24
CA ASN A 136 3.40 -0.21 5.81
C ASN A 136 4.82 0.19 6.22
N ASP A 137 5.31 -0.27 7.38
CA ASP A 137 6.70 -0.03 7.79
C ASP A 137 7.69 -0.72 6.82
N LEU A 138 7.41 -1.96 6.44
CA LEU A 138 8.22 -2.72 5.46
C LEU A 138 8.07 -2.20 4.01
N LEU A 139 7.00 -1.46 3.72
CA LEU A 139 6.73 -0.94 2.39
C LEU A 139 7.83 0.02 1.93
N ILE A 140 8.41 0.79 2.85
CA ILE A 140 9.50 1.72 2.55
C ILE A 140 10.71 0.96 2.02
N ASP A 141 11.10 -0.12 2.70
CA ASP A 141 12.23 -0.95 2.30
C ASP A 141 12.00 -1.64 0.96
N VAL A 142 10.80 -2.18 0.73
CA VAL A 142 10.45 -2.83 -0.54
C VAL A 142 10.41 -1.83 -1.70
N ARG A 143 9.93 -0.61 -1.46
CA ARG A 143 9.97 0.48 -2.46
C ARG A 143 11.40 0.93 -2.75
N ALA A 144 12.26 1.02 -1.74
CA ALA A 144 13.68 1.32 -1.92
C ALA A 144 14.35 0.26 -2.80
N GLU A 145 14.13 -1.02 -2.52
CA GLU A 145 14.65 -2.15 -3.33
C GLU A 145 14.17 -2.11 -4.78
N LEU A 146 12.91 -1.74 -5.01
CA LEU A 146 12.37 -1.56 -6.36
C LEU A 146 13.08 -0.44 -7.11
N ILE A 147 13.21 0.74 -6.49
CA ILE A 147 13.88 1.91 -7.09
C ILE A 147 15.33 1.59 -7.42
N ASP A 148 16.00 0.95 -6.48
CA ASP A 148 17.38 0.53 -6.61
C ASP A 148 17.59 -0.49 -7.74
N SER A 149 16.67 -1.44 -7.88
CA SER A 149 16.68 -2.41 -8.98
C SER A 149 16.48 -1.72 -10.33
N HIS A 150 15.59 -0.72 -10.41
CA HIS A 150 15.45 0.12 -11.61
C HIS A 150 16.72 0.89 -11.93
N ARG A 151 17.33 1.55 -10.94
CA ARG A 151 18.59 2.30 -11.14
C ARG A 151 19.72 1.40 -11.62
N ALA A 152 19.88 0.22 -11.01
CA ALA A 152 20.86 -0.77 -11.44
C ALA A 152 20.61 -1.21 -12.89
N ARG A 153 19.35 -1.45 -13.25
CA ARG A 153 18.98 -1.86 -14.62
C ARG A 153 19.30 -0.78 -15.64
N GLU A 154 18.91 0.47 -15.40
CA GLU A 154 19.19 1.57 -16.33
C GLU A 154 20.69 1.82 -16.47
N LEU A 155 21.43 1.79 -15.35
CA LEU A 155 22.89 1.92 -15.39
C LEU A 155 23.56 0.84 -16.25
N LEU A 156 23.11 -0.42 -16.14
CA LEU A 156 23.62 -1.52 -16.97
C LEU A 156 23.25 -1.37 -18.45
N ARG A 157 22.09 -0.79 -18.77
CA ARG A 157 21.68 -0.50 -20.14
C ARG A 157 22.52 0.63 -20.75
N GLU A 158 22.75 1.69 -20.00
CA GLU A 158 23.57 2.83 -20.42
C GLU A 158 25.04 2.47 -20.60
N ARG A 159 25.56 1.58 -19.73
CA ARG A 159 26.97 1.16 -19.71
C ARG A 159 27.19 -0.19 -20.39
N MET A 160 26.40 -0.52 -21.41
CA MET A 160 26.57 -1.76 -22.14
C MET A 160 27.98 -1.84 -22.78
N PRO A 161 28.75 -2.92 -22.54
CA PRO A 161 30.11 -3.03 -23.07
C PRO A 161 30.07 -3.14 -24.59
N ARG A 162 31.06 -2.50 -25.25
CA ARG A 162 31.24 -2.60 -26.71
C ARG A 162 31.68 -3.98 -27.14
N ASP A 163 32.46 -4.66 -26.30
CA ASP A 163 32.91 -6.03 -26.53
C ASP A 163 31.72 -7.01 -26.47
N GLU A 164 31.43 -7.66 -27.59
CA GLU A 164 30.33 -8.62 -27.74
C GLU A 164 30.44 -9.82 -26.80
N GLN A 165 31.66 -10.21 -26.39
CA GLN A 165 31.86 -11.34 -25.48
C GLN A 165 31.40 -11.02 -24.05
N LEU A 166 31.40 -9.75 -23.66
CA LEU A 166 31.02 -9.27 -22.33
C LEU A 166 29.52 -8.94 -22.23
N GLN A 167 28.86 -8.72 -23.37
CA GLN A 167 27.44 -8.39 -23.43
C GLN A 167 26.51 -9.45 -22.83
N PRO A 168 26.71 -10.77 -23.00
CA PRO A 168 25.85 -11.80 -22.44
C PRO A 168 25.72 -11.71 -20.91
N ALA A 169 26.80 -11.42 -20.19
CA ALA A 169 26.79 -11.29 -18.73
C ALA A 169 25.90 -10.11 -18.30
N VAL A 170 26.03 -8.96 -18.97
CA VAL A 170 25.23 -7.77 -18.70
C VAL A 170 23.75 -8.00 -19.07
N ARG A 171 23.46 -8.64 -20.21
CA ARG A 171 22.08 -8.99 -20.61
C ARG A 171 21.41 -9.92 -19.60
N LYS A 172 22.14 -10.93 -19.10
CA LYS A 172 21.65 -11.86 -18.06
C LYS A 172 21.33 -11.13 -16.76
N ALA A 173 22.17 -10.17 -16.37
CA ALA A 173 21.93 -9.31 -15.19
C ALA A 173 20.70 -8.40 -15.36
N ILE A 174 20.55 -7.75 -16.52
CA ILE A 174 19.37 -6.94 -16.87
C ILE A 174 18.10 -7.79 -16.81
N ALA A 175 18.11 -8.99 -17.40
CA ALA A 175 16.96 -9.90 -17.38
C ALA A 175 16.56 -10.32 -15.96
N ARG A 176 17.53 -10.58 -15.07
CA ARG A 176 17.26 -10.86 -13.66
C ARG A 176 16.67 -9.66 -12.92
N LEU A 177 17.19 -8.46 -13.17
CA LEU A 177 16.63 -7.23 -12.61
C LEU A 177 15.20 -6.99 -13.10
N ASP A 178 14.93 -7.20 -14.39
CA ASP A 178 13.58 -7.09 -14.95
C ASP A 178 12.61 -8.10 -14.30
N GLN A 179 13.03 -9.35 -14.08
CA GLN A 179 12.23 -10.33 -13.34
C GLN A 179 11.98 -9.91 -11.89
N ALA A 180 13.00 -9.41 -11.20
CA ALA A 180 12.88 -8.93 -9.82
C ALA A 180 11.94 -7.72 -9.71
N ILE A 181 12.09 -6.73 -10.59
CA ILE A 181 11.21 -5.55 -10.68
C ILE A 181 9.76 -5.99 -10.87
N ASN A 182 9.50 -6.89 -11.83
CA ASN A 182 8.16 -7.40 -12.09
C ASN A 182 7.58 -8.16 -10.88
N GLY A 183 8.39 -9.00 -10.23
CA GLY A 183 7.98 -9.73 -9.03
C GLY A 183 7.67 -8.81 -7.85
N ILE A 184 8.49 -7.77 -7.60
CA ILE A 184 8.24 -6.78 -6.56
C ILE A 184 6.97 -5.99 -6.86
N ASN A 185 6.78 -5.52 -8.10
CA ASN A 185 5.56 -4.82 -8.52
C ASN A 185 4.30 -5.69 -8.32
N GLN A 186 4.37 -6.99 -8.62
CA GLN A 186 3.25 -7.90 -8.36
C GLN A 186 2.92 -8.01 -6.86
N LEU A 187 3.93 -8.13 -6.01
CA LEU A 187 3.74 -8.17 -4.55
C LEU A 187 3.12 -6.86 -4.04
N LEU A 188 3.61 -5.72 -4.51
CA LEU A 188 3.07 -4.40 -4.16
C LEU A 188 1.62 -4.25 -4.64
N GLY A 189 1.31 -4.67 -5.86
CA GLY A 189 -0.05 -4.64 -6.41
C GLY A 189 -1.03 -5.47 -5.60
N GLN A 190 -0.62 -6.69 -5.20
CA GLN A 190 -1.42 -7.55 -4.32
C GLN A 190 -1.65 -6.90 -2.95
N PHE A 191 -0.61 -6.32 -2.36
CA PHE A 191 -0.72 -5.61 -1.08
C PHE A 191 -1.67 -4.42 -1.15
N PHE A 192 -1.54 -3.53 -2.14
CA PHE A 192 -2.44 -2.38 -2.28
C PHE A 192 -3.88 -2.78 -2.54
N THR A 193 -4.10 -3.84 -3.32
CA THR A 193 -5.43 -4.41 -3.55
C THR A 193 -6.06 -4.89 -2.25
N LEU A 194 -5.30 -5.66 -1.45
CA LEU A 194 -5.76 -6.18 -0.17
C LEU A 194 -6.04 -5.05 0.84
N ARG A 195 -5.14 -4.08 0.93
CA ARG A 195 -5.29 -2.91 1.80
C ARG A 195 -6.54 -2.11 1.43
N LEU A 196 -6.81 -1.89 0.14
CA LEU A 196 -8.02 -1.21 -0.30
C LEU A 196 -9.29 -1.99 0.04
N GLN A 197 -9.29 -3.31 -0.14
CA GLN A 197 -10.45 -4.14 0.22
C GLN A 197 -10.78 -4.03 1.71
N LEU A 198 -9.76 -4.02 2.57
CA LEU A 198 -9.92 -3.88 4.01
C LEU A 198 -10.40 -2.47 4.39
N ALA A 199 -9.78 -1.42 3.83
CA ALA A 199 -10.22 -0.04 4.03
C ALA A 199 -11.67 0.18 3.55
N ARG A 200 -12.07 -0.45 2.44
CA ARG A 200 -13.46 -0.40 1.94
C ARG A 200 -14.43 -1.03 2.95
N LEU A 201 -14.09 -2.18 3.52
CA LEU A 201 -14.94 -2.85 4.52
C LEU A 201 -15.07 -2.00 5.79
N GLU A 202 -13.97 -1.39 6.23
CA GLU A 202 -13.95 -0.48 7.37
C GLU A 202 -14.84 0.76 7.11
N MET A 203 -14.64 1.43 5.98
CA MET A 203 -15.46 2.58 5.58
C MET A 203 -16.94 2.21 5.45
N SER A 204 -17.26 1.06 4.86
CA SER A 204 -18.63 0.57 4.73
C SER A 204 -19.31 0.34 6.08
N ARG A 205 -18.59 -0.25 7.05
CA ARG A 205 -19.08 -0.41 8.43
C ARG A 205 -19.27 0.92 9.13
N LYS A 206 -18.30 1.83 9.01
CA LYS A 206 -18.39 3.16 9.60
C LYS A 206 -19.58 3.93 9.02
N ARG A 207 -19.80 3.83 7.72
CA ARG A 207 -20.96 4.42 7.04
C ARG A 207 -22.27 3.86 7.57
N SER A 208 -22.43 2.54 7.64
CA SER A 208 -23.65 1.92 8.18
C SER A 208 -23.90 2.31 9.64
N LEU A 209 -22.84 2.42 10.46
CA LEU A 209 -22.95 2.92 11.83
C LEU A 209 -23.46 4.37 11.86
N VAL A 210 -22.91 5.25 11.02
CA VAL A 210 -23.35 6.65 10.91
C VAL A 210 -24.81 6.72 10.45
N GLU A 211 -25.20 5.98 9.42
CA GLU A 211 -26.59 5.92 8.93
C GLU A 211 -27.55 5.45 10.04
N SER A 212 -27.22 4.37 10.75
CA SER A 212 -28.06 3.86 11.85
C SER A 212 -28.22 4.85 13.01
N LEU A 213 -27.20 5.67 13.28
CA LEU A 213 -27.26 6.68 14.34
C LEU A 213 -27.97 7.95 13.85
N GLN A 214 -27.88 8.29 12.57
CA GLN A 214 -28.69 9.35 11.98
C GLN A 214 -30.19 9.00 12.05
N GLU A 215 -30.56 7.76 11.71
CA GLU A 215 -31.94 7.29 11.86
C GLU A 215 -32.42 7.43 13.31
N LYS A 216 -31.62 6.96 14.27
CA LYS A 216 -31.94 7.13 15.71
C LYS A 216 -32.05 8.60 16.13
N ARG A 217 -31.23 9.50 15.58
CA ARG A 217 -31.33 10.94 15.88
C ARG A 217 -32.61 11.54 15.34
N GLU A 218 -33.02 11.16 14.13
CA GLU A 218 -34.28 11.63 13.56
C GLU A 218 -35.48 11.11 14.35
N THR A 219 -35.47 9.84 14.78
CA THR A 219 -36.54 9.32 15.67
C THR A 219 -36.60 10.08 16.98
N ILE A 220 -35.46 10.31 17.64
CA ILE A 220 -35.38 11.09 18.90
C ILE A 220 -35.85 12.54 18.67
N ARG A 221 -35.52 13.16 17.53
CA ARG A 221 -35.99 14.53 17.19
C ARG A 221 -37.50 14.58 17.03
N LEU A 222 -38.10 13.61 16.35
CA LEU A 222 -39.56 13.54 16.19
C LEU A 222 -40.26 13.33 17.54
N GLU A 223 -39.73 12.46 18.40
CA GLU A 223 -40.24 12.25 19.76
C GLU A 223 -40.14 13.53 20.60
N LEU A 224 -38.99 14.23 20.57
CA LEU A 224 -38.81 15.50 21.26
C LEU A 224 -39.81 16.58 20.77
N GLN A 225 -40.09 16.64 19.47
CA GLN A 225 -41.09 17.57 18.93
C GLN A 225 -42.51 17.21 19.39
N GLN A 226 -42.86 15.94 19.45
CA GLN A 226 -44.15 15.47 19.95
C GLN A 226 -44.32 15.78 21.44
N LEU A 227 -43.34 15.42 22.27
CA LEU A 227 -43.34 15.69 23.71
C LEU A 227 -43.37 17.19 24.02
N SER A 228 -42.66 18.01 23.22
CA SER A 228 -42.70 19.47 23.35
C SER A 228 -44.09 20.05 23.03
N LYS A 229 -44.76 19.54 21.99
CA LYS A 229 -46.14 19.91 21.66
C LYS A 229 -47.12 19.48 22.75
N GLU A 230 -46.95 18.29 23.32
CA GLU A 230 -47.77 17.79 24.45
C GLU A 230 -47.56 18.61 25.73
N LEU A 231 -46.33 19.03 26.01
CA LEU A 231 -46.02 19.94 27.11
C LEU A 231 -46.68 21.32 26.93
N GLN A 232 -46.70 21.83 25.69
CA GLN A 232 -47.36 23.09 25.37
C GLN A 232 -48.89 22.99 25.49
N SER A 233 -49.49 21.87 25.06
CA SER A 233 -50.95 21.66 25.10
C SER A 233 -51.49 21.40 26.51
N THR A 234 -50.73 20.69 27.36
CA THR A 234 -51.02 20.53 28.80
C THR A 234 -50.90 21.83 29.60
N GLY A 235 -50.45 22.93 28.96
CA GLY A 235 -50.37 24.28 29.51
C GLY A 235 -51.66 25.10 29.47
N GLY A 236 -52.77 24.58 28.94
CA GLY A 236 -54.04 25.30 28.82
C GLY A 236 -54.61 25.78 30.16
N LEU A 237 -55.03 27.05 30.22
CA LEU A 237 -55.58 27.73 31.40
C LEU A 237 -56.73 26.97 32.09
N LEU A 238 -57.54 26.24 31.32
CA LEU A 238 -58.69 25.45 31.78
C LEU A 238 -58.30 24.11 32.44
N GLN A 239 -57.18 23.48 32.05
CA GLN A 239 -56.69 22.24 32.67
C GLN A 239 -55.95 22.51 33.98
N ARG A 240 -55.26 23.65 34.07
CA ARG A 240 -54.47 24.05 35.26
C ARG A 240 -55.32 24.32 36.51
N THR A 241 -56.59 24.70 36.34
CA THR A 241 -57.49 25.08 37.43
C THR A 241 -58.27 23.89 38.01
N LEU A 242 -58.55 22.84 37.23
CA LEU A 242 -59.38 21.70 37.66
C LEU A 242 -58.59 20.49 38.19
N GLN A 243 -57.35 20.25 37.74
CA GLN A 243 -56.55 19.06 38.13
C GLN A 243 -55.08 19.37 38.39
N ARG A 244 -54.79 20.48 39.09
CA ARG A 244 -53.45 21.05 39.29
C ARG A 244 -52.36 20.06 39.67
N ARG A 245 -52.60 19.13 40.63
CA ARG A 245 -51.60 18.12 41.04
C ARG A 245 -51.27 17.14 39.91
N LYS A 246 -52.28 16.61 39.24
CA LYS A 246 -52.14 15.61 38.15
C LYS A 246 -51.47 16.22 36.92
N THR A 247 -51.81 17.46 36.57
CA THR A 247 -51.17 18.20 35.47
C THR A 247 -49.71 18.51 35.78
N GLN A 248 -49.37 18.77 37.05
CA GLN A 248 -48.00 19.06 37.49
C GLN A 248 -47.10 17.81 37.50
N GLU A 249 -47.63 16.66 37.90
CA GLU A 249 -46.94 15.37 37.78
C GLU A 249 -46.66 15.01 36.31
N GLN A 250 -47.67 15.14 35.44
CA GLN A 250 -47.52 14.91 34.00
C GLN A 250 -46.49 15.85 33.35
N GLN A 251 -46.47 17.13 33.72
CA GLN A 251 -45.46 18.07 33.23
C GLN A 251 -44.05 17.70 33.69
N SER A 252 -43.88 17.26 34.94
CA SER A 252 -42.58 16.81 35.46
C SER A 252 -42.08 15.56 34.72
N GLU A 253 -42.96 14.61 34.42
CA GLU A 253 -42.63 13.39 33.70
C GLU A 253 -42.23 13.68 32.25
N LEU A 254 -42.99 14.53 31.55
CA LEU A 254 -42.67 15.00 30.20
C LEU A 254 -41.33 15.75 30.16
N GLN A 255 -41.07 16.63 31.14
CA GLN A 255 -39.78 17.33 31.24
C GLN A 255 -38.62 16.36 31.50
N GLY A 256 -38.80 15.38 32.38
CA GLY A 256 -37.79 14.34 32.62
C GLY A 256 -37.47 13.54 31.36
N ARG A 257 -38.49 13.18 30.57
CA ARG A 257 -38.32 12.46 29.30
C ARG A 257 -37.61 13.32 28.25
N ILE A 258 -37.95 14.61 28.15
CA ILE A 258 -37.28 15.56 27.26
C ILE A 258 -35.79 15.69 27.61
N ILE A 259 -35.45 15.80 28.90
CA ILE A 259 -34.06 15.90 29.35
C ILE A 259 -33.28 14.62 28.99
N GLN A 260 -33.88 13.44 29.21
CA GLN A 260 -33.27 12.15 28.86
C GLN A 260 -33.01 12.04 27.34
N LEU A 261 -34.02 12.30 26.51
CA LEU A 261 -33.89 12.25 25.06
C LEU A 261 -32.91 13.29 24.52
N ALA A 262 -32.86 14.49 25.12
CA ALA A 262 -31.88 15.50 24.77
C ALA A 262 -30.43 15.08 25.11
N ALA A 263 -30.24 14.36 26.23
CA ALA A 263 -28.94 13.80 26.59
C ALA A 263 -28.55 12.65 25.64
N GLU A 264 -29.49 11.77 25.30
CA GLU A 264 -29.28 10.67 24.36
C GLU A 264 -28.91 11.20 22.97
N LEU A 265 -29.60 12.24 22.48
CA LEU A 265 -29.31 12.93 21.22
C LEU A 265 -27.90 13.51 21.18
N LYS A 266 -27.40 14.04 22.31
CA LYS A 266 -26.01 14.55 22.44
C LYS A 266 -24.98 13.42 22.45
N SER A 267 -25.32 12.26 22.99
CA SER A 267 -24.41 11.11 23.05
C SER A 267 -24.33 10.30 21.76
N ALA A 268 -25.28 10.48 20.83
CA ALA A 268 -25.41 9.70 19.61
C ALA A 268 -24.50 10.15 18.43
N ASP A 269 -23.41 10.88 18.71
CA ASP A 269 -22.45 11.29 17.67
C ASP A 269 -21.39 10.20 17.45
N VAL A 270 -21.18 9.79 16.19
CA VAL A 270 -20.08 8.90 15.81
C VAL A 270 -18.83 9.75 15.57
N PRO A 271 -17.76 9.64 16.36
CA PRO A 271 -16.53 10.32 16.03
C PRO A 271 -15.94 9.70 14.75
N ILE A 272 -15.87 10.49 13.68
CA ILE A 272 -15.02 10.24 12.53
C ILE A 272 -13.71 10.99 12.81
N SER A 273 -12.59 10.29 12.86
CA SER A 273 -11.30 10.94 13.10
C SER A 273 -10.66 11.41 11.79
N GLU A 274 -9.95 12.53 11.84
CA GLU A 274 -9.15 13.02 10.71
C GLU A 274 -8.07 12.00 10.31
N THR A 275 -7.54 11.26 11.29
CA THR A 275 -6.55 10.20 11.07
C THR A 275 -7.11 9.06 10.23
N ASP A 276 -8.34 8.61 10.50
CA ASP A 276 -9.00 7.55 9.72
C ASP A 276 -9.24 8.01 8.28
N LEU A 277 -9.74 9.24 8.10
CA LEU A 277 -9.96 9.84 6.78
C LEU A 277 -8.65 9.92 5.98
N THR A 278 -7.56 10.33 6.62
CA THR A 278 -6.23 10.40 6.00
C THR A 278 -5.73 9.01 5.61
N ASN A 279 -5.85 8.01 6.50
CA ASN A 279 -5.43 6.64 6.23
C ASN A 279 -6.21 5.98 5.09
N TRP A 280 -7.52 6.25 4.99
CA TRP A 280 -8.35 5.76 3.89
C TRP A 280 -7.99 6.45 2.58
N LEU A 281 -7.74 7.77 2.61
CA LEU A 281 -7.30 8.52 1.44
C LEU A 281 -5.92 8.04 0.95
N ASP A 282 -4.96 7.81 1.85
CA ASP A 282 -3.67 7.18 1.55
C ASP A 282 -3.85 5.86 0.81
N THR A 283 -4.77 5.03 1.30
CA THR A 283 -5.03 3.71 0.72
C THR A 283 -5.61 3.81 -0.70
N ILE A 284 -6.53 4.76 -0.93
CA ILE A 284 -7.10 5.00 -2.26
C ILE A 284 -6.03 5.54 -3.23
N VAL A 285 -5.18 6.46 -2.77
CA VAL A 285 -4.10 7.04 -3.58
C VAL A 285 -3.07 5.98 -3.94
N ASP A 286 -2.55 5.24 -2.95
CA ASP A 286 -1.56 4.17 -3.18
C ASP A 286 -2.08 3.13 -4.19
N ALA A 287 -3.35 2.71 -4.07
CA ALA A 287 -3.96 1.76 -4.99
C ALA A 287 -4.22 2.35 -6.39
N SER A 288 -4.53 3.65 -6.49
CA SER A 288 -4.78 4.32 -7.77
C SER A 288 -3.49 4.57 -8.56
N LEU A 289 -2.38 4.85 -7.88
CA LEU A 289 -1.07 5.12 -8.50
C LEU A 289 -0.30 3.85 -8.89
N HIS A 290 -0.71 2.67 -8.40
CA HIS A 290 -0.01 1.43 -8.71
C HIS A 290 -0.53 0.82 -10.03
N PRO A 291 0.29 0.68 -11.09
CA PRO A 291 -0.16 0.30 -12.44
C PRO A 291 -0.95 -1.00 -12.46
N GLN A 292 -0.44 -2.03 -11.78
CA GLN A 292 -1.08 -3.34 -11.72
C GLN A 292 -2.29 -3.37 -10.79
N ALA A 293 -2.44 -2.46 -9.83
CA ALA A 293 -3.63 -2.42 -8.99
C ALA A 293 -4.78 -1.67 -9.70
N ARG A 294 -4.45 -0.64 -10.50
CA ARG A 294 -5.43 0.22 -11.15
C ARG A 294 -6.43 -0.54 -12.03
N GLU A 295 -6.01 -1.60 -12.73
CA GLU A 295 -6.90 -2.38 -13.61
C GLU A 295 -7.85 -3.31 -12.85
N PHE A 296 -7.34 -4.10 -11.92
CA PHE A 296 -8.14 -5.09 -11.19
C PHE A 296 -9.05 -4.48 -10.11
N VAL A 297 -8.83 -3.22 -9.77
CA VAL A 297 -9.40 -2.61 -8.57
C VAL A 297 -10.32 -1.42 -8.92
N ARG A 298 -10.62 -1.16 -10.21
CA ARG A 298 -11.48 -0.03 -10.63
C ARG A 298 -12.82 0.04 -9.89
N GLU A 299 -13.53 -1.09 -9.81
CA GLU A 299 -14.83 -1.15 -9.13
C GLU A 299 -14.68 -0.93 -7.62
N LEU A 300 -13.68 -1.58 -7.01
CA LEU A 300 -13.36 -1.42 -5.59
C LEU A 300 -12.97 0.03 -5.25
N LEU A 301 -12.21 0.70 -6.12
CA LEU A 301 -11.84 2.11 -6.00
C LEU A 301 -13.08 3.01 -6.07
N SER A 302 -14.01 2.75 -7.01
CA SER A 302 -15.26 3.51 -7.12
C SER A 302 -16.10 3.43 -5.82
N GLN A 303 -16.25 2.22 -5.28
CA GLN A 303 -17.00 1.99 -4.04
C GLN A 303 -16.30 2.60 -2.81
N ALA A 304 -14.97 2.47 -2.73
CA ALA A 304 -14.17 3.06 -1.66
C ALA A 304 -14.24 4.60 -1.69
N ARG A 305 -14.12 5.22 -2.88
CA ARG A 305 -14.26 6.68 -3.08
C ARG A 305 -15.64 7.15 -2.62
N THR A 306 -16.70 6.48 -3.06
CA THR A 306 -18.09 6.81 -2.66
C THR A 306 -18.26 6.76 -1.14
N SER A 307 -17.69 5.75 -0.48
CA SER A 307 -17.77 5.61 0.98
C SER A 307 -16.95 6.69 1.69
N LEU A 308 -15.74 6.99 1.20
CA LEU A 308 -14.89 8.04 1.73
C LEU A 308 -15.57 9.41 1.64
N TYR A 309 -16.22 9.73 0.52
CA TYR A 309 -16.91 11.01 0.36
C TYR A 309 -18.07 11.16 1.31
N TYR A 310 -18.87 10.11 1.49
CA TYR A 310 -19.95 10.13 2.48
C TYR A 310 -19.39 10.44 3.87
N LEU A 311 -18.33 9.73 4.29
CA LEU A 311 -17.73 9.91 5.60
C LEU A 311 -17.04 11.29 5.76
N LEU A 312 -16.41 11.80 4.72
CA LEU A 312 -15.78 13.13 4.71
C LEU A 312 -16.84 14.24 4.84
N ASN A 313 -17.96 14.12 4.11
CA ASN A 313 -19.06 15.07 4.23
C ASN A 313 -19.65 15.03 5.64
N GLN A 314 -19.85 13.83 6.20
CA GLN A 314 -20.33 13.68 7.58
C GLN A 314 -19.38 14.28 8.60
N TYR A 315 -18.07 14.05 8.45
CA TYR A 315 -17.05 14.68 9.29
C TYR A 315 -17.13 16.21 9.23
N CYS A 316 -17.26 16.78 8.02
CA CYS A 316 -17.36 18.22 7.86
C CYS A 316 -18.64 18.79 8.48
N MET A 317 -19.79 18.12 8.32
CA MET A 317 -21.04 18.50 8.97
C MET A 317 -20.92 18.48 10.50
N MET A 318 -20.24 17.47 11.07
CA MET A 318 -19.99 17.39 12.51
C MET A 318 -19.09 18.52 13.00
N GLN A 319 -18.01 18.82 12.26
CA GLN A 319 -17.11 19.93 12.58
C GLN A 319 -17.84 21.27 12.53
N GLU A 320 -18.68 21.49 11.53
CA GLU A 320 -19.52 22.69 11.42
C GLU A 320 -20.52 22.79 12.57
N HIS A 321 -21.20 21.69 12.92
CA HIS A 321 -22.13 21.68 14.04
C HIS A 321 -21.43 22.00 15.36
N SER A 322 -20.25 21.41 15.59
CA SER A 322 -19.42 21.69 16.77
C SER A 322 -18.98 23.16 16.81
N ALA A 323 -18.51 23.70 15.69
CA ALA A 323 -18.10 25.10 15.57
C ALA A 323 -19.27 26.07 15.83
N ARG A 324 -20.47 25.78 15.31
CA ARG A 324 -21.69 26.56 15.58
C ARG A 324 -22.07 26.51 17.06
N GLN A 325 -21.99 25.33 17.71
CA GLN A 325 -22.24 25.21 19.14
C GLN A 325 -21.26 26.06 19.96
N ILE A 326 -19.97 26.00 19.63
CA ILE A 326 -18.92 26.81 20.27
C ILE A 326 -19.18 28.30 20.07
N ALA A 327 -19.49 28.74 18.84
CA ALA A 327 -19.78 30.13 18.53
C ALA A 327 -21.07 30.65 19.19
N SER A 328 -22.05 29.76 19.39
CA SER A 328 -23.29 30.09 20.11
C SER A 328 -23.12 30.15 21.64
N ASN A 329 -21.95 29.75 22.16
CA ASN A 329 -21.65 29.80 23.58
C ASN A 329 -21.27 31.24 24.00
N PRO A 330 -22.10 31.94 24.80
CA PRO A 330 -21.85 33.33 25.19
C PRO A 330 -20.58 33.52 26.04
N PHE A 331 -20.01 32.43 26.57
CA PHE A 331 -18.87 32.44 27.48
C PHE A 331 -17.53 32.18 26.77
N LEU A 332 -17.55 31.81 25.49
CA LEU A 332 -16.34 31.60 24.69
C LEU A 332 -16.07 32.83 23.84
N GLN A 333 -14.93 33.50 24.07
CA GLN A 333 -14.45 34.64 23.26
C GLN A 333 -13.84 34.17 21.92
N VAL A 334 -14.52 33.27 21.21
CA VAL A 334 -14.09 32.82 19.88
C VAL A 334 -14.84 33.65 18.85
N ASP A 335 -14.10 34.34 17.98
CA ASP A 335 -14.67 35.12 16.89
C ASP A 335 -15.56 34.20 16.00
N PRO A 336 -16.87 34.47 15.90
CA PRO A 336 -17.80 33.67 15.10
C PRO A 336 -17.36 33.53 13.64
N GLN A 337 -16.67 34.53 13.07
CA GLN A 337 -16.19 34.46 11.70
C GLN A 337 -15.05 33.45 11.54
N SER A 338 -14.15 33.35 12.53
CA SER A 338 -13.11 32.32 12.56
C SER A 338 -13.69 30.90 12.71
N ALA A 339 -14.80 30.75 13.43
CA ALA A 339 -15.53 29.49 13.58
C ALA A 339 -16.31 29.11 12.29
N ILE A 340 -16.89 30.08 11.58
CA ILE A 340 -17.60 29.88 10.30
C ILE A 340 -16.65 29.59 9.14
N ARG A 341 -15.37 30.02 9.21
CA ARG A 341 -14.35 29.64 8.20
C ARG A 341 -14.11 28.12 8.13
N TYR A 342 -14.59 27.33 9.10
CA TYR A 342 -14.55 25.87 9.06
C TYR A 342 -15.52 25.22 8.05
N VAL A 343 -16.38 25.99 7.36
CA VAL A 343 -17.52 25.49 6.57
C VAL A 343 -17.14 25.04 5.14
N LEU A 344 -15.94 25.34 4.63
CA LEU A 344 -15.46 24.94 3.27
C LEU A 344 -14.48 23.74 3.27
N LYS A 345 -14.47 22.96 4.35
CA LYS A 345 -13.33 22.10 4.72
C LYS A 345 -13.15 20.78 3.97
N SER A 346 -14.15 20.20 3.30
CA SER A 346 -13.96 18.89 2.67
C SER A 346 -13.06 18.97 1.42
N GLU A 347 -13.26 20.00 0.59
CA GLU A 347 -12.39 20.27 -0.56
C GLU A 347 -11.02 20.77 -0.09
N GLU A 348 -10.97 21.70 0.87
CA GLU A 348 -9.71 22.19 1.45
C GLU A 348 -8.88 21.07 2.09
N PHE A 349 -9.51 20.12 2.78
CA PHE A 349 -8.85 18.93 3.35
C PHE A 349 -8.18 18.09 2.26
N ILE A 350 -8.89 17.81 1.17
CA ILE A 350 -8.34 17.06 0.03
C ILE A 350 -7.18 17.85 -0.60
N LEU A 351 -7.35 19.15 -0.85
CA LEU A 351 -6.33 20.00 -1.45
C LEU A 351 -5.07 20.08 -0.57
N MET A 352 -5.22 20.28 0.73
CA MET A 352 -4.11 20.29 1.69
C MET A 352 -3.41 18.93 1.77
N TYR A 353 -4.16 17.84 1.72
CA TYR A 353 -3.60 16.50 1.67
C TYR A 353 -2.76 16.29 0.40
N PHE A 354 -3.28 16.64 -0.79
CA PHE A 354 -2.54 16.48 -2.04
C PHE A 354 -1.32 17.41 -2.12
N ALA A 355 -1.39 18.63 -1.57
CA ALA A 355 -0.23 19.51 -1.42
C ALA A 355 0.89 18.84 -0.60
N ARG A 356 0.56 18.27 0.58
CA ARG A 356 1.53 17.53 1.41
C ARG A 356 2.04 16.27 0.72
N LYS A 357 1.20 15.54 -0.01
CA LYS A 357 1.62 14.36 -0.77
C LYS A 357 2.55 14.71 -1.91
N ARG A 358 2.35 15.84 -2.59
CA ARG A 358 3.27 16.33 -3.61
C ARG A 358 4.64 16.63 -3.03
N GLU A 359 4.73 17.34 -1.90
CA GLU A 359 6.00 17.58 -1.20
C GLU A 359 6.71 16.28 -0.80
N GLN A 360 5.95 15.28 -0.35
CA GLN A 360 6.49 13.95 -0.07
C GLN A 360 6.91 13.18 -1.32
N ALA A 361 6.28 13.40 -2.47
CA ALA A 361 6.64 12.71 -3.72
C ALA A 361 7.85 13.33 -4.42
N THR A 362 7.96 14.67 -4.43
CA THR A 362 9.08 15.41 -5.04
C THR A 362 10.39 15.18 -4.33
N ALA A 363 10.38 14.95 -3.02
CA ALA A 363 11.60 14.67 -2.27
C ALA A 363 12.27 13.32 -2.62
N TRP A 364 11.59 12.42 -3.35
CA TRP A 364 12.04 11.02 -3.47
C TRP A 364 12.52 10.58 -4.86
N LEU A 365 12.10 11.17 -5.98
CA LEU A 365 12.44 10.70 -7.34
C LEU A 365 12.41 11.87 -8.34
N SER A 366 13.38 12.05 -9.24
CA SER A 366 13.34 13.17 -10.22
C SER A 366 12.60 12.83 -11.53
N ASN A 367 12.75 11.60 -12.06
CA ASN A 367 12.12 11.22 -13.35
C ASN A 367 10.86 10.35 -13.21
N ALA A 368 10.84 9.39 -12.28
CA ALA A 368 9.63 8.60 -12.00
C ALA A 368 8.59 9.40 -11.19
N ALA A 369 8.98 10.52 -10.59
CA ALA A 369 8.02 11.43 -9.96
C ALA A 369 7.20 12.20 -10.97
N LEU A 370 7.74 12.59 -12.13
CA LEU A 370 6.98 13.37 -13.12
C LEU A 370 5.70 12.64 -13.56
N ILE A 371 5.82 11.37 -13.95
CA ILE A 371 4.66 10.53 -14.34
C ILE A 371 3.69 10.35 -13.16
N ARG A 372 4.22 10.10 -11.94
CA ARG A 372 3.38 9.99 -10.75
C ARG A 372 2.72 11.31 -10.34
N MET A 373 3.33 12.45 -10.64
CA MET A 373 2.80 13.78 -10.36
C MET A 373 1.64 14.10 -11.31
N GLU A 374 1.77 13.76 -12.59
CA GLU A 374 0.65 13.84 -13.55
C GLU A 374 -0.51 12.95 -13.13
N ASP A 375 -0.25 11.68 -12.77
CA ASP A 375 -1.27 10.75 -12.25
C ASP A 375 -1.90 11.26 -10.94
N LEU A 376 -1.13 11.90 -10.06
CA LEU A 376 -1.61 12.52 -8.81
C LEU A 376 -2.52 13.72 -9.09
N ASP A 377 -2.15 14.58 -10.04
CA ASP A 377 -2.95 15.76 -10.40
C ASP A 377 -4.26 15.36 -11.10
N GLU A 378 -4.25 14.31 -11.94
CA GLU A 378 -5.48 13.72 -12.48
C GLU A 378 -6.36 13.14 -11.37
N LEU A 379 -5.76 12.41 -10.43
CA LEU A 379 -6.48 11.84 -9.29
C LEU A 379 -7.09 12.93 -8.40
N GLU A 380 -6.36 14.01 -8.12
CA GLU A 380 -6.86 15.16 -7.36
C GLU A 380 -8.12 15.73 -8.05
N LYS A 381 -8.05 16.00 -9.35
CA LYS A 381 -9.18 16.50 -10.15
C LYS A 381 -10.37 15.56 -10.12
N ASP A 382 -10.13 14.25 -10.31
CA ASP A 382 -11.16 13.22 -10.26
C ASP A 382 -11.85 13.16 -8.88
N LEU A 383 -11.07 13.22 -7.80
CA LEU A 383 -11.60 13.15 -6.44
C LEU A 383 -12.42 14.40 -6.10
N VAL A 384 -11.91 15.59 -6.45
CA VAL A 384 -12.63 16.86 -6.26
C VAL A 384 -13.92 16.89 -7.10
N GLN A 385 -13.87 16.44 -8.36
CA GLN A 385 -15.06 16.41 -9.21
C GLN A 385 -16.12 15.44 -8.66
N ALA A 386 -15.70 14.26 -8.20
CA ALA A 386 -16.61 13.29 -7.60
C ALA A 386 -17.21 13.81 -6.27
N LEU A 387 -16.42 14.51 -5.44
CA LEU A 387 -16.91 15.17 -4.24
C LEU A 387 -17.97 16.21 -4.56
N ARG A 388 -17.71 17.10 -5.53
CA ARG A 388 -18.67 18.12 -5.99
C ARG A 388 -19.96 17.50 -6.56
N LYS A 389 -19.87 16.36 -7.26
CA LYS A 389 -21.05 15.61 -7.75
C LYS A 389 -21.86 15.02 -6.58
N SER A 390 -21.18 14.45 -5.57
CA SER A 390 -21.85 13.85 -4.41
C SER A 390 -22.56 14.88 -3.53
N ALA A 391 -21.97 16.06 -3.36
CA ALA A 391 -22.58 17.17 -2.60
C ALA A 391 -23.91 17.64 -3.22
N ARG A 392 -24.02 17.61 -4.55
CA ARG A 392 -25.26 17.96 -5.27
C ARG A 392 -26.38 16.91 -5.17
N LEU A 393 -26.07 15.69 -4.74
CA LEU A 393 -27.05 14.61 -4.57
C LEU A 393 -27.57 14.51 -3.13
N LEU A 394 -26.87 15.16 -2.18
CA LEU A 394 -27.18 15.15 -0.75
C LEU A 394 -27.83 16.45 -0.25
N GLY A 395 -27.73 17.54 -1.02
CA GLY A 395 -28.50 18.77 -0.85
C GLY A 395 -29.65 18.81 -1.83
#